data_AF-A0A7Y3CJ90-F1
#
_entry.id   AF-A0A7Y3CJ90-F1
#
_cell.length_a   1.000
_cell.length_b   1.000
_cell.length_c   1.000
_cell.angle_alpha   90.00
_cell.angle_beta   90.00
_cell.angle_gamma   90.00
#
_symmetry.space_group_name_H-M   'P 1'
#
loop_
_entity.id
_entity.type
_entity.pdbx_description
1 polymer ?
#
loop_
_entity_poly.entity_id
_entity_poly.type
_entity_poly.pdbx_seq_one_letter_code
_entity_poly.pdbx_strand_id
1 'polypeptide(L)' 'MLRSGTSVGANIEEVQAGQSRADFLSKMSIASKEARETLYWLKLFEKAELISSDRLQDLKKEADEIVRILTSIVKSTKNG' A
#
# COMPACT_ATOMS: atom_id res chain seq x y z
N MET A 1 0.62 12.25 0.81
CA MET A 1 -0.06 11.37 -0.15
C MET A 1 0.75 11.08 -1.40
N LEU A 2 1.22 12.09 -2.17
CA LEU A 2 2.02 11.82 -3.37
C LEU A 2 3.18 10.85 -3.10
N ARG A 3 3.99 11.14 -2.06
CA ARG A 3 5.10 10.26 -1.68
C ARG A 3 4.68 8.84 -1.31
N SER A 4 3.68 8.67 -0.44
CA SER A 4 3.25 7.35 0.07
C SER A 4 2.45 6.53 -0.96
N GLY A 5 1.79 7.20 -1.90
CA GLY A 5 1.07 6.54 -3.00
C GLY A 5 2.03 6.06 -4.09
N THR A 6 3.04 6.86 -4.43
CA THR A 6 4.04 6.49 -5.45
C THR A 6 5.08 5.51 -4.94
N SER A 7 5.40 5.55 -3.65
CA SER A 7 6.44 4.70 -3.05
C SER A 7 6.03 3.22 -2.98
N VAL A 8 4.73 2.91 -2.96
CA VAL A 8 4.22 1.53 -3.07
C VAL A 8 4.71 0.88 -4.36
N GLY A 9 4.52 1.56 -5.50
CA GLY A 9 4.99 1.08 -6.80
C GLY A 9 6.51 0.99 -6.86
N ALA A 10 7.22 1.99 -6.34
CA ALA A 10 8.69 1.99 -6.32
C ALA A 10 9.27 0.78 -5.57
N ASN A 11 8.74 0.44 -4.39
CA ASN A 11 9.19 -0.73 -3.64
C ASN A 11 8.86 -2.06 -4.36
N ILE A 12 7.73 -2.13 -5.08
CA ILE A 12 7.37 -3.31 -5.87
C ILE A 12 8.28 -3.46 -7.10
N GLU A 13 8.60 -2.37 -7.79
CA GLU A 13 9.50 -2.41 -8.95
C GLU A 13 10.93 -2.79 -8.53
N GLU A 14 11.45 -2.21 -7.44
CA GLU A 14 12.78 -2.56 -6.91
C GLU A 14 12.89 -4.06 -6.58
N VAL A 15 11.82 -4.65 -6.04
CA VAL A 15 11.85 -6.04 -5.60
C VAL A 15 11.77 -7.06 -6.74
N GLN A 16 11.26 -6.66 -7.93
CA GLN A 16 11.29 -7.54 -9.10
C GLN A 16 12.73 -7.84 -9.57
N ALA A 17 13.70 -6.97 -9.24
CA ALA A 17 15.13 -7.19 -9.44
C ALA A 17 15.85 -7.74 -8.19
N GLY A 18 15.09 -8.02 -7.12
CA GLY A 18 15.61 -8.45 -5.81
C GLY A 18 16.31 -9.81 -5.86
N GLN A 19 17.29 -9.98 -4.97
CA GLN A 19 18.23 -11.12 -5.01
C GLN A 19 17.87 -12.26 -4.04
N SER A 20 16.95 -12.02 -3.10
CA SER A 20 16.60 -13.03 -2.08
C SER A 20 15.17 -12.92 -1.59
N ARG A 21 14.68 -14.02 -0.99
CA ARG A 21 13.37 -14.08 -0.36
C ARG A 21 13.22 -13.13 0.84
N ALA A 22 14.30 -12.94 1.60
CA ALA A 22 14.31 -12.01 2.73
C ALA A 22 14.20 -10.55 2.28
N ASP A 23 14.93 -10.20 1.21
CA ASP A 23 14.82 -8.88 0.56
C ASP A 23 13.40 -8.68 0.00
N PHE A 24 12.84 -9.72 -0.64
CA PHE A 24 11.47 -9.69 -1.12
C PHE A 24 10.45 -9.40 -0.02
N LEU A 25 10.55 -10.12 1.10
CA LEU A 25 9.70 -9.92 2.27
C LEU A 25 9.83 -8.49 2.84
N SER A 26 11.06 -7.97 2.93
CA SER A 26 11.33 -6.64 3.47
C SER A 26 10.66 -5.55 2.63
N LYS A 27 10.90 -5.56 1.32
CA LYS A 27 10.35 -4.56 0.38
C LYS A 27 8.83 -4.63 0.27
N MET A 28 8.26 -5.83 0.20
CA MET A 28 6.80 -6.01 0.21
C MET A 28 6.17 -5.56 1.53
N SER A 29 6.87 -5.72 2.66
CA SER A 29 6.40 -5.21 3.96
C SER A 29 6.39 -3.68 4.01
N ILE A 30 7.39 -3.03 3.41
CA ILE A 30 7.44 -1.56 3.28
C ILE A 30 6.28 -1.08 2.40
N ALA A 31 6.11 -1.65 1.20
CA ALA A 31 4.99 -1.33 0.32
C ALA A 31 3.64 -1.50 1.02
N SER A 32 3.46 -2.58 1.78
CA SER A 32 2.24 -2.84 2.56
C SER A 32 1.98 -1.77 3.62
N LYS A 33 3.03 -1.26 4.28
CA LYS A 33 2.93 -0.17 5.26
C LYS A 33 2.51 1.14 4.58
N GLU A 34 3.13 1.50 3.47
CA GLU A 34 2.86 2.75 2.74
C GLU A 34 1.46 2.78 2.12
N ALA A 35 0.96 1.63 1.65
CA ALA A 35 -0.42 1.48 1.19
C ALA A 35 -1.42 1.74 2.33
N ARG A 36 -1.14 1.22 3.54
CA ARG A 36 -1.98 1.48 4.73
C ARG A 36 -1.96 2.95 5.14
N GLU A 37 -0.80 3.61 5.08
CA GLU A 37 -0.70 5.06 5.35
C GLU A 37 -1.52 5.86 4.33
N THR A 38 -1.46 5.50 3.05
CA THR A 38 -2.25 6.15 1.99
C THR A 38 -3.76 5.99 2.25
N LEU A 39 -4.23 4.78 2.57
CA LEU A 39 -5.62 4.53 2.94
C LEU A 39 -6.06 5.33 4.18
N TYR A 40 -5.18 5.45 5.18
CA TYR A 40 -5.43 6.28 6.36
C TYR A 40 -5.64 7.75 5.99
N TRP A 41 -4.77 8.33 5.15
CA TRP A 41 -4.91 9.73 4.71
C TRP A 41 -6.20 9.98 3.93
N LEU A 42 -6.60 9.05 3.05
CA LEU A 42 -7.88 9.15 2.33
C LEU A 42 -9.06 9.17 3.30
N LYS A 43 -9.07 8.30 4.31
CA LYS A 43 -10.11 8.28 5.36
C LYS A 43 -10.08 9.56 6.21
N LEU A 44 -8.91 10.12 6.47
CA LEU A 44 -8.78 11.37 7.24
C LEU A 44 -9.32 12.57 6.45
N PHE A 45 -9.02 12.66 5.15
CA PHE A 45 -9.53 13.74 4.31
C PHE A 45 -11.06 13.73 4.19
N GLU A 46 -11.66 12.54 4.10
CA GLU A 46 -13.11 12.39 4.15
C GLU A 46 -13.68 12.86 5.49
N LYS A 47 -13.10 12.39 6.61
CA LYS A 47 -13.58 12.74 7.96
C LYS A 47 -13.40 14.21 8.32
N ALA A 48 -12.37 14.85 7.76
CA ALA A 48 -12.12 16.27 7.94
C ALA A 48 -12.93 17.14 6.97
N GLU A 49 -13.79 16.52 6.14
CA GLU A 49 -14.61 17.20 5.12
C GLU A 49 -13.79 18.05 4.13
N LEU A 50 -12.51 17.72 3.96
CA LEU A 50 -11.59 18.43 3.06
C LEU A 50 -11.81 18.04 1.59
N ILE A 51 -12.32 16.82 1.36
CA ILE A 51 -12.67 16.30 0.05
C ILE A 51 -13.97 15.51 0.21
N SER A 52 -14.90 15.69 -0.71
CA SER A 52 -16.19 15.03 -0.71
C SER A 52 -16.06 13.50 -0.85
N SER A 53 -16.96 12.77 -0.18
CA SER A 53 -16.90 11.30 -0.07
C SER A 53 -16.98 10.60 -1.43
N ASP A 54 -17.81 11.12 -2.35
CA ASP A 54 -17.96 10.65 -3.74
C ASP A 54 -16.64 10.65 -4.50
N ARG A 55 -15.78 11.64 -4.29
CA ARG A 55 -14.46 11.72 -4.92
C ARG A 55 -13.42 10.80 -4.30
N LEU A 56 -13.64 10.34 -3.07
CA LEU A 56 -12.72 9.47 -2.34
C LEU A 56 -13.15 8.01 -2.33
N GLN A 57 -14.38 7.70 -2.72
CA GLN A 57 -14.95 6.36 -2.60
C GLN A 57 -14.13 5.31 -3.37
N ASP A 58 -13.89 5.55 -4.66
CA ASP A 58 -13.14 4.63 -5.52
C ASP A 58 -11.68 4.55 -5.09
N LEU A 59 -11.05 5.68 -4.78
CA LEU A 59 -9.66 5.73 -4.29
C LEU A 59 -9.46 4.95 -2.99
N LYS A 60 -10.40 5.07 -2.03
CA LYS A 60 -10.35 4.30 -0.79
C LYS A 60 -10.53 2.81 -1.05
N LYS A 61 -11.42 2.44 -1.98
CA LYS A 61 -11.66 1.04 -2.35
C LYS A 61 -10.41 0.42 -2.96
N GLU A 62 -9.82 1.06 -3.96
CA GLU A 62 -8.57 0.61 -4.60
C GLU A 62 -7.42 0.52 -3.59
N ALA A 63 -7.25 1.53 -2.73
CA ALA A 63 -6.22 1.50 -1.69
C ALA A 63 -6.43 0.34 -0.69
N ASP A 64 -7.67 0.01 -0.32
CA ASP A 64 -7.97 -1.14 0.54
C ASP A 64 -7.64 -2.48 -0.16
N GLU A 65 -7.98 -2.60 -1.44
CA GLU A 65 -7.65 -3.78 -2.26
C GLU A 65 -6.12 -3.99 -2.34
N ILE A 66 -5.36 -2.93 -2.62
CA ILE A 66 -3.88 -2.97 -2.64
C ILE A 66 -3.34 -3.39 -1.26
N VAL A 67 -3.86 -2.84 -0.16
CA VAL A 67 -3.47 -3.22 1.19
C VAL A 67 -3.69 -4.72 1.42
N ARG A 68 -4.82 -5.27 0.99
CA ARG A 68 -5.13 -6.70 1.15
C ARG A 68 -4.18 -7.58 0.35
N ILE A 69 -3.93 -7.23 -0.92
CA ILE A 69 -3.01 -7.96 -1.80
C ILE A 69 -1.61 -8.00 -1.18
N LEU A 70 -1.05 -6.84 -0.83
CA LEU A 70 0.30 -6.75 -0.25
C LEU A 70 0.40 -7.47 1.09
N THR A 71 -0.65 -7.38 1.93
CA THR A 71 -0.69 -8.11 3.21
C THR A 71 -0.71 -9.61 2.99
N SER A 72 -1.43 -10.10 1.98
CA SER A 72 -1.45 -11.52 1.62
C SER A 72 -0.07 -12.00 1.13
N ILE A 73 0.58 -11.23 0.27
CA ILE A 73 1.94 -11.51 -0.23
C ILE A 73 2.94 -11.60 0.93
N VAL A 74 2.93 -10.63 1.85
CA VAL A 74 3.81 -10.63 3.03
C VAL A 74 3.56 -11.86 3.90
N LYS A 75 2.30 -12.21 4.17
CA LYS A 75 1.96 -13.38 5.00
C LYS A 75 2.40 -14.69 4.34
N SER A 76 2.11 -14.88 3.06
CA SER A 76 2.51 -16.08 2.32
C SER A 76 4.03 -16.25 2.25
N THR A 77 4.77 -15.14 2.05
CA THR A 77 6.23 -15.12 2.03
C THR A 77 6.85 -15.31 3.43
N LYS A 78 6.14 -14.98 4.50
CA LYS A 78 6.62 -15.28 5.85
C LYS A 78 6.49 -16.77 6.20
N ASN A 79 5.46 -17.43 5.65
CA ASN A 79 5.06 -18.78 6.06
C ASN A 79 5.52 -19.91 5.12
N GLY A 80 5.86 -19.62 3.86
CA GLY A 80 6.56 -20.58 2.99
C GLY A 80 8.05 -20.68 3.31
#